data_AF-A0A9X2G114-F1
#
_entry.id   AF-A0A9X2G114-F1
#
_cell.length_a   1.000
_cell.length_b   1.000
_cell.length_c   1.000
_cell.angle_alpha   90.00
_cell.angle_beta   90.00
_cell.angle_gamma   90.00
#
_symmetry.space_group_name_H-M   'P 1'
#
loop_
_entity.id
_entity.type
_entity.pdbx_description
1 polymer ?
#
loop_
_entity_poly.entity_id
_entity_poly.type
_entity_poly.pdbx_seq_one_letter_code
_entity_poly.pdbx_strand_id
1 'polypeptide(L)' 'MTDDEQIRVIAVRDSKDPDGPKLFFTAEAWMTLLETIKAGELDLPEHMRSYLDERFKKTGTG' A
#
# COMPACT_ATOMS: atom_id res chain seq x y z
N MET A 1 16.08 -2.81 31.20
CA MET A 1 14.91 -2.50 30.36
C MET A 1 15.44 -2.53 28.95
N THR A 2 15.35 -3.68 28.29
CA THR A 2 15.99 -3.90 26.98
C THR A 2 15.26 -3.08 25.93
N ASP A 3 15.98 -2.26 25.18
CA ASP A 3 15.52 -1.48 24.03
C ASP A 3 15.03 -2.33 22.83
N ASP A 4 14.93 -3.66 23.00
CA ASP A 4 14.89 -4.63 21.90
C ASP A 4 13.52 -5.27 21.62
N GLU A 5 12.43 -4.72 22.14
CA GLU A 5 11.12 -4.91 21.50
C GLU A 5 10.84 -3.76 20.55
N GLN A 6 11.82 -3.49 19.68
CA GLN A 6 11.62 -2.62 18.53
C GLN A 6 10.64 -3.36 17.62
N ILE A 7 9.35 -3.09 17.81
CA ILE A 7 8.27 -3.64 16.99
C ILE A 7 8.67 -3.38 15.53
N ARG A 8 9.08 -4.44 14.83
CA ARG A 8 9.54 -4.34 13.46
C ARG A 8 8.32 -4.08 12.59
N VAL A 9 8.12 -2.80 12.28
CA VAL A 9 7.06 -2.35 11.39
C VAL A 9 7.61 -2.20 9.97
N ILE A 10 6.80 -2.61 9.00
CA ILE A 10 7.07 -2.40 7.58
C ILE A 10 6.31 -1.14 7.18
N ALA A 11 7.05 -0.08 6.83
CA ALA A 11 6.50 1.18 6.39
C ALA A 11 6.38 1.22 4.86
N VAL A 12 5.20 1.54 4.36
CA VAL A 12 4.91 1.73 2.94
C VAL A 12 4.54 3.19 2.73
N ARG A 13 5.16 3.82 1.74
CA ARG A 13 4.86 5.20 1.33
C ARG A 13 4.79 5.28 -0.18
N ASP A 14 4.18 6.35 -0.69
CA ASP A 14 4.32 6.69 -2.10
C ASP A 14 5.80 6.99 -2.40
N SER A 15 6.32 6.37 -3.46
CA SER A 15 7.67 6.63 -3.94
C SER A 15 7.86 8.07 -4.45
N LYS A 16 6.78 8.69 -4.97
CA LYS A 16 6.77 10.01 -5.61
C LYS A 16 6.47 11.16 -4.65
N ASP A 17 5.90 10.86 -3.49
CA ASP A 17 5.65 11.82 -2.43
C ASP A 17 6.24 11.29 -1.10
N PRO A 18 7.54 11.53 -0.83
CA PRO A 18 8.21 11.00 0.37
C PRO A 18 7.67 11.59 1.68
N ASP A 19 7.11 12.81 1.62
CA ASP A 19 6.56 13.54 2.76
C ASP A 19 5.08 13.23 2.99
N GLY A 20 4.42 12.61 2.01
CA GLY A 20 3.05 12.15 2.09
C GLY A 20 2.78 11.08 3.16
N PRO A 21 1.50 10.67 3.29
CA PRO A 21 1.06 9.68 4.28
C PRO A 21 1.81 8.35 4.16
N LYS A 22 2.07 7.73 5.31
CA LYS A 22 2.77 6.45 5.43
C LYS A 22 1.84 5.42 6.06
N LEU A 23 1.80 4.22 5.49
CA LEU A 23 1.13 3.06 6.06
C LEU A 23 2.16 2.22 6.83
N PHE A 24 1.80 1.72 8.00
CA PHE A 24 2.66 0.88 8.82
C PHE A 24 1.99 -0.46 9.08
N PHE A 25 2.73 -1.54 8.85
CA PHE A 25 2.25 -2.92 9.05
C PHE A 25 3.12 -3.62 10.09
N THR A 26 2.52 -4.51 10.87
CA THR A 26 3.31 -5.57 11.53
C THR A 26 3.85 -6.53 10.46
N ALA A 27 4.88 -7.32 10.78
CA ALA A 27 5.38 -8.33 9.86
C ALA A 27 4.28 -9.35 9.45
N GLU A 28 3.42 -9.75 10.39
CA GLU A 28 2.28 -10.63 10.14
C GLU A 28 1.27 -9.99 9.17
N ALA A 29 0.85 -8.75 9.46
CA ALA A 29 -0.11 -8.04 8.60
C ALA A 29 0.44 -7.84 7.18
N TRP A 30 1.75 -7.62 7.03
CA TRP A 30 2.40 -7.55 5.73
C TRP A 30 2.35 -8.88 4.97
N MET A 31 2.63 -10.00 5.64
CA MET A 31 2.54 -11.32 5.02
C MET A 31 1.11 -11.64 4.57
N THR A 32 0.12 -11.41 5.44
CA THR A 32 -1.30 -11.58 5.10
C THR A 32 -1.69 -10.71 3.90
N LEU A 33 -1.30 -9.43 3.88
CA LEU A 33 -1.56 -8.56 2.73
C LEU A 33 -1.02 -9.13 1.43
N LEU A 34 0.23 -9.62 1.42
CA LEU A 34 0.84 -10.20 0.23
C LEU A 34 0.14 -11.48 -0.23
N GLU A 35 -0.30 -12.32 0.70
CA GLU A 35 -1.07 -13.53 0.39
C GLU A 35 -2.43 -13.19 -0.22
N THR A 36 -3.15 -12.24 0.37
CA THR A 36 -4.45 -11.76 -0.14
C THR A 36 -4.30 -11.14 -1.54
N ILE A 37 -3.24 -10.37 -1.80
CA ILE A 37 -2.94 -9.84 -3.15
C ILE A 37 -2.68 -10.98 -4.14
N LYS A 38 -1.85 -11.95 -3.78
CA LYS A 38 -1.52 -13.09 -4.66
C LYS A 38 -2.73 -13.97 -4.96
N ALA A 39 -3.68 -14.04 -4.04
CA ALA A 39 -4.95 -14.74 -4.23
C ALA A 39 -5.93 -14.00 -5.15
N GLY A 40 -5.64 -12.75 -5.52
CA GLY A 40 -6.55 -11.90 -6.33
C GLY A 40 -7.75 -11.36 -5.54
N GLU A 41 -7.74 -11.49 -4.21
CA GLU A 41 -8.88 -11.10 -3.37
C GLU A 41 -9.01 -9.59 -3.19
N LEU A 42 -7.94 -8.84 -3.48
CA LEU A 42 -7.95 -7.36 -3.49
C LEU A 42 -8.05 -6.79 -4.91
N ASP A 43 -8.32 -7.61 -5.92
CA ASP A 43 -8.55 -7.10 -7.26
C ASP A 43 -9.85 -6.30 -7.29
N LEU A 44 -9.75 -5.11 -7.87
CA LEU A 44 -10.93 -4.26 -8.05
C LEU A 44 -11.83 -4.84 -9.14
N PRO A 45 -13.16 -4.77 -8.97
CA PRO A 45 -14.09 -5.05 -10.05
C PRO A 45 -13.74 -4.21 -11.28
N GLU A 46 -13.82 -4.81 -12.48
CA GLU A 46 -13.41 -4.15 -13.73
C GLU A 46 -14.00 -2.75 -13.92
N HIS A 47 -15.28 -2.57 -13.58
CA HIS A 47 -15.96 -1.28 -13.67
C HIS A 47 -15.38 -0.22 -12.73
N MET A 48 -14.88 -0.61 -11.55
CA MET A 48 -14.23 0.28 -10.60
C MET A 48 -12.79 0.59 -11.02
N ARG A 49 -12.13 -0.36 -11.69
CA ARG A 49 -10.80 -0.15 -12.28
C ARG A 49 -10.83 0.98 -13.33
N SER A 50 -11.81 0.95 -14.23
CA SER A 50 -12.03 2.03 -15.22
C SER A 50 -12.26 3.39 -14.55
N TYR A 51 -13.10 3.44 -13.51
CA TYR A 51 -13.34 4.68 -12.75
C TYR A 51 -12.06 5.25 -12.13
N LEU A 52 -11.22 4.40 -11.53
CA LEU A 52 -9.96 4.85 -10.94
C LEU A 52 -8.93 5.25 -12.00
N ASP A 53 -8.85 4.55 -13.12
CA ASP A 53 -7.97 4.93 -14.23
C ASP A 53 -8.36 6.29 -14.82
N GLU A 54 -9.65 6.61 -14.91
CA GLU A 54 -10.15 7.93 -15.30
C GLU A 54 -9.86 8.99 -14.22
N ARG A 55 -10.13 8.66 -12.95
CA ARG A 55 -9.98 9.58 -11.82
C ARG A 55 -8.53 9.92 -11.49
N PHE A 56 -7.62 8.98 -11.70
CA PHE A 56 -6.20 9.07 -11.40
C PHE A 56 -5.33 9.10 -12.65
N LYS A 57 -5.93 9.27 -13.83
CA LYS A 57 -5.19 9.59 -15.06
C LYS A 57 -4.24 10.73 -14.71
N LYS A 58 -2.93 10.44 -14.74
CA LYS A 58 -1.90 11.44 -14.43
C LYS A 58 -2.24 12.71 -15.20
N THR A 59 -2.49 13.79 -14.48
CA THR A 59 -2.25 15.14 -14.99
C THR A 59 -0.73 15.26 -15.17
N GLY A 60 -0.19 14.55 -16.16
CA GLY A 60 1.13 14.79 -16.69
C GLY A 60 1.05 16.06 -17.54
N THR A 61 1.01 17.19 -16.87
CA THR A 61 1.32 18.50 -17.45
C THR A 61 2.29 19.17 -16.50
N GLY A 62 3.55 19.30 -16.94
CA GLY A 62 4.63 19.95 -16.21
C GLY A 62 5.77 19.01 -15.93
#